data_AF-A0A0L6WK26-F1
#
_entry.id   AF-A0A0L6WK26-F1
#
_cell.length_a   1.000
_cell.length_b   1.000
_cell.length_c   1.000
_cell.angle_alpha   90.00
_cell.angle_beta   90.00
_cell.angle_gamma   90.00
#
_symmetry.space_group_name_H-M   'P 1'
#
loop_
_entity.id
_entity.type
_entity.pdbx_description
1 polymer ?
#
loop_
_entity_poly.entity_id
_entity_poly.type
_entity_poly.pdbx_seq_one_letter_code
_entity_poly.pdbx_strand_id
1 'polypeptide(L)'
;MLLTVVTNATSWADLRTVNGHTYPTYKEACKALSLLEDDAEWRQCLAEAGPIQSGSALRQLFCTILFHCAPTTPEALWDKFRHSICDDLQYRLENI
;
A
#
# COMPACT_ATOMS: atom_id res chain seq x y z
N MET A 1 -10.39 -3.15 -13.42
CA MET A 1 -11.35 -2.07 -13.09
C MET A 1 -11.39 -0.99 -14.16
N LEU A 2 -10.28 -0.39 -14.63
CA LEU A 2 -10.37 0.68 -15.65
C LEU A 2 -11.11 0.31 -16.93
N LEU A 3 -10.88 -0.90 -17.46
CA LEU A 3 -11.53 -1.40 -18.67
C LEU A 3 -13.07 -1.45 -18.58
N THR A 4 -13.62 -1.52 -17.36
CA THR A 4 -15.08 -1.59 -17.15
C THR A 4 -15.69 -0.23 -16.80
N VAL A 5 -14.86 0.78 -16.50
CA VAL A 5 -15.30 2.10 -16.03
C VAL A 5 -15.07 3.19 -17.08
N VAL A 6 -13.92 3.15 -17.76
CA VAL A 6 -13.58 4.13 -18.80
C VAL A 6 -14.26 3.73 -20.10
N THR A 7 -15.26 4.52 -20.52
CA THR A 7 -16.00 4.28 -21.76
C THR A 7 -15.30 4.94 -22.95
N ASN A 8 -15.45 4.33 -24.14
CA ASN A 8 -14.93 4.85 -25.41
C ASN A 8 -13.41 5.09 -25.46
N ALA A 9 -12.62 4.43 -24.61
CA ALA A 9 -11.17 4.49 -24.70
C ALA A 9 -10.70 3.87 -26.04
N THR A 10 -10.01 4.67 -26.84
CA THR A 10 -9.43 4.25 -28.12
C THR A 10 -7.94 3.93 -28.02
N SER A 11 -7.33 4.33 -26.89
CA SER A 11 -5.93 4.08 -26.59
C SER A 11 -5.69 3.74 -25.12
N TRP A 12 -4.51 3.18 -24.82
CA TRP A 12 -4.04 2.96 -23.45
C TRP A 12 -3.84 4.26 -22.66
N ALA A 13 -3.60 5.38 -23.34
CA ALA A 13 -3.51 6.69 -22.70
C ALA A 13 -4.91 7.17 -22.26
N ASP A 14 -5.93 6.89 -23.06
CA ASP A 14 -7.33 7.23 -22.74
C ASP A 14 -7.78 6.50 -21.47
N LEU A 15 -7.38 5.24 -21.29
CA LEU A 15 -7.66 4.47 -20.07
C LEU A 15 -7.05 5.09 -18.79
N ARG A 16 -5.97 5.87 -18.92
CA ARG A 16 -5.34 6.58 -17.80
C ARG A 16 -5.78 8.03 -17.68
N THR A 17 -6.69 8.48 -18.53
CA THR A 17 -7.15 9.86 -18.54
C THR A 17 -8.45 9.96 -17.76
N VAL A 18 -8.41 10.69 -16.62
CA VAL A 18 -9.55 10.90 -15.73
C VAL A 18 -9.79 12.40 -15.64
N ASN A 19 -11.00 12.85 -15.97
CA ASN A 19 -11.38 14.27 -15.98
C ASN A 19 -10.41 15.18 -16.78
N GLY A 20 -9.92 14.70 -17.92
CA GLY A 20 -8.99 15.43 -18.78
C GLY A 20 -7.52 15.41 -18.32
N HIS A 21 -7.21 14.76 -17.20
CA HIS A 21 -5.83 14.58 -16.72
C HIS A 21 -5.34 13.15 -16.97
N THR A 22 -4.23 13.00 -17.71
CA THR A 22 -3.59 11.69 -17.94
C THR A 22 -2.64 11.35 -16.80
N TYR A 23 -2.92 10.26 -16.09
CA TYR A 23 -2.12 9.81 -14.96
C TYR A 23 -0.91 8.97 -15.40
N PRO A 24 0.25 9.07 -14.71
CA PRO A 24 1.45 8.30 -15.03
C PRO A 24 1.21 6.79 -15.02
N THR A 25 0.45 6.29 -14.04
CA THR A 25 0.15 4.86 -13.89
C THR A 25 -1.35 4.56 -13.94
N TYR A 26 -1.70 3.34 -14.36
CA TYR A 26 -3.08 2.85 -14.28
C TYR A 26 -3.59 2.80 -12.83
N LYS A 27 -2.69 2.52 -11.87
CA LYS A 27 -3.01 2.51 -10.44
C LYS A 27 -3.46 3.89 -9.96
N GLU A 28 -2.78 4.95 -10.37
CA GLU A 28 -3.19 6.32 -10.04
C GLU A 28 -4.48 6.74 -10.74
N ALA A 29 -4.70 6.31 -11.98
CA ALA A 29 -5.99 6.51 -12.65
C ALA A 29 -7.13 5.80 -11.88
N CYS A 30 -6.91 4.57 -11.40
CA CYS A 30 -7.87 3.88 -10.54
C CYS A 30 -8.13 4.64 -9.23
N LYS A 31 -7.07 5.18 -8.59
CA LYS A 31 -7.22 6.01 -7.37
C LYS A 31 -8.03 7.28 -7.65
N ALA A 32 -7.77 7.96 -8.76
CA ALA A 32 -8.47 9.18 -9.15
C ALA A 32 -9.96 8.95 -9.44
N LEU A 33 -10.32 7.74 -9.86
CA LEU A 33 -11.70 7.28 -10.03
C LEU A 33 -12.32 6.68 -8.75
N SER A 34 -11.61 6.74 -7.61
CA SER A 34 -12.01 6.12 -6.34
C SER A 34 -12.33 4.62 -6.46
N LEU A 35 -11.62 3.92 -7.35
CA LEU A 35 -11.80 2.47 -7.59
C LEU A 35 -10.95 1.61 -6.65
N LEU A 36 -10.09 2.24 -5.85
CA LEU A 36 -9.25 1.57 -4.85
C LEU A 36 -9.62 2.12 -3.47
N GLU A 37 -9.74 1.22 -2.49
CA GLU A 37 -9.93 1.60 -1.08
C GLU A 37 -8.68 2.29 -0.54
N ASP A 38 -8.86 3.19 0.44
CA ASP A 38 -7.74 3.81 1.13
C ASP A 38 -7.09 2.82 2.11
N ASP A 39 -5.81 3.00 2.42
CA ASP A 39 -5.08 2.17 3.38
C ASP A 39 -5.19 2.71 4.82
N ALA A 40 -6.28 3.41 5.15
CA ALA A 40 -6.43 4.09 6.44
C ALA A 40 -6.44 3.10 7.60
N GLU A 41 -7.16 1.99 7.43
CA GLU A 41 -7.29 0.91 8.40
C GLU A 41 -5.92 0.28 8.69
N TRP A 42 -5.12 0.06 7.66
CA TRP A 42 -3.79 -0.54 7.78
C TRP A 42 -2.80 0.41 8.46
N ARG A 43 -2.89 1.71 8.14
CA ARG A 43 -2.11 2.75 8.82
C ARG A 43 -2.45 2.82 10.30
N GLN A 44 -3.74 2.77 10.65
CA GLN A 44 -4.17 2.80 12.04
C GLN A 44 -3.73 1.54 12.79
N CYS A 45 -3.94 0.37 12.20
CA CYS A 45 -3.54 -0.92 12.77
C CYS A 45 -2.04 -0.98 13.09
N LEU A 46 -1.18 -0.57 12.14
CA LEU A 46 0.27 -0.54 12.36
C LEU A 46 0.69 0.54 13.37
N ALA A 47 -0.01 1.68 13.41
CA ALA A 47 0.26 2.73 14.39
C ALA A 47 -0.08 2.30 15.82
N GLU A 48 -1.14 1.52 16.01
CA GLU A 48 -1.53 0.96 17.31
C GLU A 48 -0.62 -0.19 17.74
N ALA A 49 -0.23 -1.06 16.80
CA ALA A 49 0.65 -2.18 17.10
C ALA A 49 2.11 -1.75 17.37
N GLY A 50 2.58 -0.70 16.70
CA GLY A 50 3.97 -0.23 16.73
C GLY A 50 4.58 -0.07 18.14
N PRO A 51 3.90 0.58 19.09
CA PRO A 51 4.39 0.76 20.45
C PRO A 51 4.31 -0.49 21.36
N ILE A 52 3.57 -1.52 20.96
CA ILE A 52 3.19 -2.66 21.82
C ILE A 52 3.92 -3.94 21.40
N GLN A 53 4.16 -4.10 20.10
CA GLN A 53 4.67 -5.33 19.50
C GLN A 53 6.17 -5.22 19.19
N SER A 54 6.86 -6.37 19.19
CA SER A 54 8.23 -6.45 18.67
C SER A 54 8.26 -6.32 17.15
N GLY A 55 9.42 -5.96 16.57
CA GLY A 55 9.63 -5.91 15.12
C GLY A 55 9.36 -7.22 14.42
N SER A 56 9.61 -8.36 15.06
CA SER A 56 9.24 -9.68 14.52
C SER A 56 7.73 -9.86 14.38
N ALA A 57 6.94 -9.45 15.37
CA ALA A 57 5.48 -9.50 15.33
C ALA A 57 4.91 -8.46 14.35
N LEU A 58 5.48 -7.25 14.31
CA LEU A 58 5.13 -6.23 13.33
C LEU A 58 5.43 -6.65 11.89
N ARG A 59 6.53 -7.37 11.65
CA ARG A 59 6.83 -7.97 10.33
C ARG A 59 5.76 -8.97 9.92
N GLN A 60 5.32 -9.83 10.83
CA GLN A 60 4.25 -10.79 10.52
C GLN A 60 2.94 -10.06 10.21
N LEU A 61 2.58 -9.04 10.99
CA LEU A 61 1.40 -8.22 10.72
C LEU A 61 1.48 -7.54 9.35
N PHE A 62 2.62 -6.94 9.03
CA PHE A 62 2.85 -6.31 7.73
C PHE A 62 2.72 -7.32 6.58
N CYS A 63 3.32 -8.51 6.70
CA CYS A 63 3.14 -9.59 5.73
C CYS A 63 1.65 -9.97 5.56
N THR A 64 0.91 -10.13 6.67
CA THR A 64 -0.52 -10.45 6.63
C THR A 64 -1.31 -9.39 5.85
N ILE A 65 -1.04 -8.11 6.09
CA ILE A 65 -1.66 -6.99 5.34
C ILE A 65 -1.35 -7.12 3.85
N LEU A 66 -0.08 -7.36 3.48
CA LEU A 66 0.30 -7.51 2.07
C LEU A 66 -0.40 -8.68 1.38
N PHE A 67 -0.47 -9.84 2.04
CA PHE A 67 -1.01 -11.06 1.44
C PHE A 67 -2.54 -11.09 1.40
N HIS A 68 -3.21 -10.61 2.45
CA HIS A 68 -4.64 -10.80 2.63
C HIS A 68 -5.47 -9.54 2.35
N CYS A 69 -4.89 -8.35 2.51
CA CYS A 69 -5.62 -7.09 2.44
C CYS A 69 -5.33 -6.30 1.16
N ALA A 70 -4.32 -6.71 0.38
CA ALA A 70 -3.94 -6.10 -0.90
C ALA A 70 -3.93 -4.55 -0.85
N PRO A 71 -3.13 -3.93 0.05
CA PRO A 71 -3.13 -2.50 0.26
C PRO A 71 -2.86 -1.75 -1.05
N THR A 72 -3.47 -0.59 -1.16
CA THR A 72 -3.38 0.30 -2.31
C THR A 72 -1.99 0.94 -2.40
N THR A 73 -1.26 1.14 -1.30
CA THR A 73 0.08 1.76 -1.25
C THR A 73 0.98 1.07 -0.21
N PRO A 74 1.37 -0.20 -0.45
CA PRO A 74 2.26 -0.92 0.46
C PRO A 74 3.61 -0.20 0.66
N GLU A 75 4.10 0.50 -0.36
CA GLU A 75 5.30 1.32 -0.30
C GLU A 75 5.22 2.42 0.77
N ALA A 76 4.09 3.11 0.85
CA ALA A 76 3.87 4.18 1.81
C ALA A 76 3.71 3.64 3.24
N LEU A 77 3.08 2.47 3.39
CA LEU A 77 3.00 1.76 4.68
C LEU A 77 4.40 1.37 5.15
N TRP A 78 5.20 0.75 4.28
CA TRP A 78 6.57 0.37 4.60
C TRP A 78 7.40 1.57 5.04
N ASP A 79 7.41 2.64 4.24
CA ASP A 79 8.23 3.81 4.55
C ASP A 79 7.89 4.47 5.87
N LYS A 80 6.61 4.40 6.27
CA LYS A 80 6.14 4.91 7.55
C LYS A 80 6.56 4.03 8.73
N PHE A 81 6.52 2.70 8.60
CA PHE A 81 6.64 1.78 9.74
C PHE A 81 7.93 0.94 9.76
N ARG A 82 8.79 1.02 8.73
CA ARG A 82 10.02 0.23 8.60
C ARG A 82 10.93 0.24 9.83
N HIS A 83 11.00 1.37 10.56
CA HIS A 83 11.85 1.48 11.75
C HIS A 83 11.35 0.62 12.91
N SER A 84 10.03 0.58 13.14
CA SER A 84 9.43 -0.30 14.14
C SER A 84 9.45 -1.77 13.70
N ILE A 85 9.20 -2.02 12.42
CA ILE A 85 9.23 -3.36 11.82
C ILE A 85 10.64 -4.01 11.91
N CYS A 86 11.69 -3.19 11.91
CA CYS A 86 13.09 -3.62 11.97
C CYS A 86 13.76 -3.32 13.31
N ASP A 87 13.02 -3.05 14.38
CA ASP A 87 13.59 -2.69 15.69
C ASP A 87 14.54 -3.78 16.25
N ASP A 88 14.24 -5.04 15.96
CA ASP A 88 14.94 -6.22 16.42
C ASP A 88 16.07 -6.66 15.48
N LEU A 89 16.23 -5.97 14.33
CA LEU A 89 17.16 -6.38 13.29
C LEU A 89 18.61 -6.39 13.79
N GLN A 90 19.03 -5.35 14.51
CA GLN A 90 20.39 -5.25 15.03
C GLN A 90 20.70 -6.41 15.99
N TYR A 91 19.83 -6.63 16.98
CA TYR A 91 19.97 -7.75 17.91
C TYR A 91 20.03 -9.09 17.19
N ARG A 92 19.20 -9.27 16.15
CA ARG A 92 19.21 -10.50 15.36
C ARG A 92 20.52 -10.68 14.62
N LEU A 93 21.07 -9.65 13.97
CA LEU A 93 22.32 -9.73 13.22
C LEU A 93 23.54 -10.05 14.11
N GLU A 94 23.54 -9.57 15.34
CA GLU A 94 24.62 -9.81 16.31
C GLU A 94 24.60 -11.24 16.90
N ASN A 95 23.49 -11.97 16.75
CA ASN A 95 23.28 -13.30 17.33
C ASN A 95 23.03 -14.39 16.27
N ILE A 96 23.56 -14.23 15.04
CA ILE A 96 23.56 -15.24 13.96
C ILE A 96 24.81 -16.13 14.05
#